data_AF-A0A3R7QYE5-F1
#
_entry.id   AF-A0A3R7QYE5-F1
#
_cell.length_a   1.000
_cell.length_b   1.000
_cell.length_c   1.000
_cell.angle_alpha   90.00
_cell.angle_beta   90.00
_cell.angle_gamma   90.00
#
_symmetry.space_group_name_H-M   'P 1'
#
loop_
_entity.id
_entity.type
_entity.pdbx_description
1 polymer ?
#
loop_
_entity_poly.entity_id
_entity_poly.type
_entity_poly.pdbx_seq_one_letter_code
_entity_poly.pdbx_strand_id
1 'polypeptide(L)'
;MRKVYDVATGTHLKSYRGDIAAQSTLCFVGQAEYLMAAVRDKPFLQAWALPRHETLQIRLIVPGKACAMAVSPSGPKYCVIGIAEKLTVYKLVTGRMIGVSSRHYQPVTCLKFTPCGNYFASGGEDGFVYLWSLGSFIETLHKQDAPQVQPHFILGQHSDKVQ
;
A
#
# COMPACT_ATOMS: atom_id res chain seq x y z
N MET A 1 -12.67 -12.45 10.02
CA MET A 1 -13.90 -11.73 9.62
C MET A 1 -13.64 -10.24 9.78
N ARG A 2 -13.90 -9.41 8.76
CA ARG A 2 -13.72 -7.95 8.84
C ARG A 2 -15.07 -7.32 9.23
N LYS A 3 -15.08 -6.48 10.24
CA LYS A 3 -16.30 -5.86 10.77
C LYS A 3 -16.12 -4.35 10.80
N VAL A 4 -17.14 -3.63 10.36
CA VAL A 4 -17.22 -2.18 10.44
C VAL A 4 -18.11 -1.84 11.61
N TYR A 5 -17.60 -0.97 12.48
CA TYR A 5 -18.28 -0.50 13.67
C TYR A 5 -18.46 1.01 13.60
N ASP A 6 -19.55 1.49 14.15
CA ASP A 6 -19.76 2.90 14.41
C ASP A 6 -18.89 3.32 15.60
N VAL A 7 -18.09 4.37 15.42
CA VAL A 7 -17.12 4.81 16.45
C VAL A 7 -17.81 5.48 17.63
N ALA A 8 -18.95 6.16 17.41
CA ALA A 8 -19.65 6.91 18.44
C ALA A 8 -20.49 5.99 19.34
N THR A 9 -21.06 4.93 18.76
CA THR A 9 -22.02 4.05 19.45
C THR A 9 -21.45 2.65 19.72
N GLY A 10 -20.33 2.28 19.10
CA GLY A 10 -19.78 0.92 19.15
C GLY A 10 -20.65 -0.11 18.44
N THR A 11 -21.72 0.31 17.76
CA THR A 11 -22.65 -0.59 17.10
C THR A 11 -22.02 -1.23 15.88
N HIS A 12 -22.32 -2.51 15.68
CA HIS A 12 -21.85 -3.23 14.50
C HIS A 12 -22.66 -2.81 13.28
N LEU A 13 -22.01 -2.15 12.31
CA LEU A 13 -22.64 -1.69 11.08
C LEU A 13 -22.69 -2.80 10.03
N LYS A 14 -21.55 -3.45 9.74
CA LYS A 14 -21.47 -4.41 8.63
C LYS A 14 -20.35 -5.42 8.80
N SER A 15 -20.61 -6.67 8.42
CA SER A 15 -19.62 -7.75 8.36
C SER A 15 -19.30 -8.07 6.90
N TYR A 16 -18.01 -8.02 6.55
CA TYR A 16 -17.51 -8.41 5.25
C TYR A 16 -16.92 -9.81 5.33
N ARG A 17 -17.50 -10.75 4.55
CA ARG A 17 -16.95 -12.10 4.37
C ARG A 17 -15.73 -12.02 3.45
N GLY A 18 -14.68 -12.76 3.81
CA GLY A 18 -13.42 -12.79 3.08
C GLY A 18 -12.35 -13.51 3.89
N ASP A 19 -11.23 -13.79 3.24
CA ASP A 19 -10.09 -14.47 3.85
C ASP A 19 -9.44 -13.60 4.92
N ILE A 20 -8.57 -14.18 5.73
CA ILE A 20 -7.84 -13.49 6.80
C ILE A 20 -7.00 -12.35 6.19
N ALA A 21 -7.07 -11.15 6.77
CA ALA A 21 -6.25 -10.01 6.34
C ALA A 21 -4.80 -10.16 6.78
N ALA A 22 -3.87 -9.73 5.94
CA ALA A 22 -2.49 -9.52 6.36
C ALA A 22 -2.40 -8.30 7.29
N GLN A 23 -1.46 -8.33 8.23
CA GLN A 23 -1.21 -7.21 9.15
C GLN A 23 -0.80 -5.96 8.36
N SER A 24 -1.18 -4.78 8.85
CA SER A 24 -0.77 -3.49 8.26
C SER A 24 -1.17 -3.24 6.79
N THR A 25 -2.13 -4.01 6.26
CA THR A 25 -2.58 -3.87 4.85
C THR A 25 -4.00 -3.32 4.71
N LEU A 26 -4.69 -2.94 5.78
CA LEU A 26 -6.04 -2.40 5.66
C LEU A 26 -5.98 -0.92 5.23
N CYS A 27 -6.64 -0.56 4.13
CA CYS A 27 -6.70 0.84 3.67
C CYS A 27 -8.04 1.20 3.02
N PHE A 28 -8.45 2.46 3.16
CA PHE A 28 -9.55 3.03 2.39
C PHE A 28 -9.06 3.49 1.02
N VAL A 29 -9.94 3.41 0.02
CA VAL A 29 -9.69 3.90 -1.33
C VAL A 29 -10.74 4.96 -1.65
N GLY A 30 -10.29 6.16 -2.04
CA GLY A 30 -11.16 7.32 -2.26
C GLY A 30 -11.74 7.88 -0.95
N GLN A 31 -12.88 8.56 -1.03
CA GLN A 31 -13.62 9.10 0.11
C GLN A 31 -14.40 7.99 0.84
N ALA A 32 -13.70 6.93 1.26
CA ALA A 32 -14.28 5.71 1.85
C ALA A 32 -15.32 5.00 0.97
N GLU A 33 -15.07 4.95 -0.35
CA GLU A 33 -15.92 4.21 -1.28
C GLU A 33 -15.62 2.70 -1.26
N TYR A 34 -14.34 2.35 -1.11
CA TYR A 34 -13.90 0.97 -1.01
C TYR A 34 -12.97 0.78 0.20
N LEU A 35 -13.10 -0.38 0.82
CA LEU A 35 -12.13 -0.91 1.77
C LEU A 35 -11.26 -1.93 1.05
N MET A 36 -9.95 -1.86 1.18
CA MET A 36 -9.03 -2.83 0.56
C MET A 36 -8.12 -3.45 1.62
N ALA A 37 -7.82 -4.74 1.45
CA ALA A 37 -6.92 -5.47 2.31
C ALA A 37 -6.19 -6.54 1.52
N ALA A 38 -4.94 -6.82 1.89
CA ALA A 38 -4.27 -8.02 1.41
C ALA A 38 -4.78 -9.26 2.14
N VAL A 39 -4.81 -10.38 1.43
CA VAL A 39 -5.09 -11.68 2.02
C VAL A 39 -3.80 -12.27 2.58
N ARG A 40 -3.85 -12.75 3.82
CA ARG A 40 -2.74 -13.44 4.46
C ARG A 40 -2.39 -14.70 3.68
N ASP A 41 -1.10 -14.90 3.43
CA ASP A 41 -0.53 -16.07 2.75
C ASP A 41 -1.00 -16.33 1.32
N LYS A 42 -1.79 -15.43 0.73
CA LYS A 42 -2.22 -15.53 -0.67
C LYS A 42 -1.78 -14.31 -1.47
N PRO A 43 -1.46 -14.49 -2.76
CA PRO A 43 -1.05 -13.40 -3.64
C PRO A 43 -2.27 -12.62 -4.17
N PHE A 44 -3.21 -12.25 -3.29
CA PHE A 44 -4.42 -11.52 -3.66
C PHE A 44 -4.69 -10.35 -2.73
N LEU A 45 -5.08 -9.22 -3.32
CA LEU A 45 -5.80 -8.17 -2.61
C LEU A 45 -7.29 -8.37 -2.79
N GLN A 46 -8.05 -8.07 -1.74
CA GLN A 46 -9.50 -8.00 -1.76
C GLN A 46 -9.92 -6.57 -1.49
N ALA A 47 -10.82 -6.06 -2.34
CA ALA A 47 -11.49 -4.79 -2.14
C ALA A 47 -13.00 -5.01 -2.00
N TRP A 48 -13.63 -4.27 -1.09
CA TRP A 48 -15.06 -4.32 -0.81
C TRP A 48 -15.65 -2.93 -0.98
N ALA A 49 -16.74 -2.84 -1.73
CA ALA A 49 -17.53 -1.62 -1.80
C ALA A 49 -18.20 -1.34 -0.44
N LEU A 50 -18.06 -0.10 0.03
CA LEU A 50 -18.67 0.41 1.25
C LEU A 50 -20.08 1.01 1.10
N PRO A 51 -20.60 1.40 -0.10
CA PRO A 51 -21.96 1.92 -0.21
C PRO A 51 -23.01 0.99 0.39
N ARG A 52 -24.11 1.62 0.83
CA ARG A 52 -25.04 1.10 1.85
C ARG A 52 -25.76 -0.20 1.48
N HIS A 53 -25.76 -0.68 0.23
CA HIS A 53 -26.57 -1.83 -0.18
C HIS A 53 -25.88 -2.92 -1.03
N GLU A 54 -24.71 -2.70 -1.63
CA GLU A 54 -24.06 -3.72 -2.46
C GLU A 54 -22.71 -4.15 -1.89
N THR A 55 -22.51 -5.47 -1.75
CA THR A 55 -21.22 -6.06 -1.40
C THR A 55 -20.50 -6.51 -2.66
N LEU A 56 -20.05 -5.55 -3.47
CA LEU A 56 -19.12 -5.87 -4.55
C LEU A 56 -17.77 -6.24 -3.93
N GLN A 57 -17.33 -7.47 -4.21
CA GLN A 57 -16.01 -7.96 -3.83
C GLN A 57 -15.14 -8.05 -5.09
N ILE A 58 -14.10 -7.23 -5.14
CA ILE A 58 -13.11 -7.24 -6.22
C ILE A 58 -11.86 -7.95 -5.71
N ARG A 59 -11.26 -8.79 -6.55
CA ARG A 59 -9.99 -9.46 -6.27
C ARG A 59 -8.93 -9.01 -7.27
N LEU A 60 -7.77 -8.59 -6.76
CA LEU A 60 -6.60 -8.24 -7.56
C LEU A 60 -5.49 -9.25 -7.29
N ILE A 61 -4.94 -9.83 -8.36
CA ILE A 61 -3.80 -10.76 -8.26
C ILE A 61 -2.51 -9.93 -8.22
N VAL A 62 -1.66 -10.23 -7.23
CA VAL A 62 -0.36 -9.57 -7.04
C VAL A 62 0.76 -10.62 -7.18
N PRO A 63 2.01 -10.23 -7.49
CA PRO A 63 3.09 -11.18 -7.77
C PRO A 63 3.59 -11.93 -6.52
N GLY A 64 3.11 -11.60 -5.33
CA GLY A 64 3.53 -12.25 -4.09
C GLY A 64 2.72 -11.83 -2.88
N LYS A 65 3.14 -12.28 -1.70
CA LYS A 65 2.49 -11.95 -0.43
C LYS A 65 2.74 -10.47 -0.09
N ALA A 66 1.67 -9.71 0.09
CA ALA A 66 1.77 -8.31 0.47
C ALA A 66 1.99 -8.18 1.98
N CYS A 67 3.10 -7.56 2.37
CA CYS A 67 3.49 -7.30 3.76
C CYS A 67 3.02 -5.92 4.24
N ALA A 68 3.04 -4.93 3.34
CA ALA A 68 2.62 -3.56 3.61
C ALA A 68 1.82 -3.01 2.42
N MET A 69 0.90 -2.08 2.68
CA MET A 69 0.12 -1.45 1.61
C MET A 69 -0.27 -0.01 1.97
N ALA A 70 -0.22 0.87 0.98
CA ALA A 70 -0.71 2.24 1.11
C ALA A 70 -1.37 2.71 -0.18
N VAL A 71 -2.40 3.54 -0.06
CA VAL A 71 -3.17 4.08 -1.19
C VAL A 71 -3.05 5.59 -1.20
N SER A 72 -2.90 6.18 -2.39
CA SER A 72 -2.85 7.63 -2.53
C SER A 72 -4.20 8.27 -2.13
N PRO A 73 -4.19 9.30 -1.25
CA PRO A 73 -5.40 9.96 -0.77
C PRO A 73 -6.01 10.95 -1.78
N SER A 74 -5.23 11.49 -2.72
CA SER A 74 -5.68 12.53 -3.66
C SER A 74 -5.11 12.32 -5.07
N GLY A 75 -5.96 12.44 -6.09
CA GLY A 75 -5.60 12.28 -7.50
C GLY A 75 -5.93 10.90 -8.10
N PRO A 76 -5.30 10.50 -9.23
CA PRO A 76 -5.46 9.17 -9.78
C PRO A 76 -5.11 8.12 -8.72
N LYS A 77 -6.02 7.16 -8.51
CA LYS A 77 -5.92 6.19 -7.43
C LYS A 77 -4.75 5.22 -7.69
N TYR A 78 -3.62 5.45 -7.02
CA TYR A 78 -2.47 4.56 -6.99
C TYR A 78 -2.41 3.79 -5.67
N CYS A 79 -1.93 2.55 -5.76
CA CYS A 79 -1.65 1.71 -4.60
C CYS A 79 -0.19 1.28 -4.67
N VAL A 80 0.53 1.42 -3.55
CA VAL A 80 1.89 0.91 -3.37
C VAL A 80 1.81 -0.26 -2.42
N ILE A 81 2.45 -1.37 -2.81
CA ILE A 81 2.42 -2.63 -2.09
C ILE A 81 3.86 -3.07 -1.86
N GLY A 82 4.20 -3.35 -0.60
CA GLY A 82 5.45 -4.00 -0.21
C GLY A 82 5.29 -5.51 -0.33
N ILE A 83 6.08 -6.14 -1.20
CA ILE A 83 6.12 -7.59 -1.40
C ILE A 83 7.56 -8.03 -1.17
N ALA A 84 7.81 -8.66 -0.01
CA ALA A 84 9.17 -8.87 0.49
C ALA A 84 9.96 -7.54 0.44
N GLU A 85 11.14 -7.52 -0.16
CA GLU A 85 12.01 -6.33 -0.32
C GLU A 85 11.57 -5.35 -1.42
N LYS A 86 10.54 -5.70 -2.19
CA LYS A 86 10.13 -4.97 -3.41
C LYS A 86 8.93 -4.09 -3.15
N LEU A 87 8.93 -2.92 -3.79
CA LEU A 87 7.82 -2.00 -3.85
C LEU A 87 7.16 -2.10 -5.22
N THR A 88 5.90 -2.53 -5.25
CA THR A 88 5.12 -2.65 -6.48
C THR A 88 4.03 -1.59 -6.51
N VAL A 89 3.88 -0.91 -7.65
CA VAL A 89 2.88 0.15 -7.82
C VAL A 89 1.78 -0.31 -8.77
N TYR A 90 0.54 -0.07 -8.37
CA TYR A 90 -0.65 -0.38 -9.14
C TYR A 90 -1.48 0.86 -9.39
N LYS A 91 -2.03 0.94 -10.59
CA LYS A 91 -3.11 1.89 -10.91
C LYS A 91 -4.44 1.21 -10.61
N LEU A 92 -5.12 1.64 -9.55
CA LEU A 92 -6.34 0.97 -9.06
C LEU A 92 -7.51 1.05 -10.03
N VAL A 93 -7.62 2.15 -10.80
CA VAL A 93 -8.70 2.34 -11.78
C VAL A 93 -8.66 1.27 -12.89
N THR A 94 -7.46 0.86 -13.30
CA THR A 94 -7.27 -0.11 -14.39
C THR A 94 -6.89 -1.51 -13.89
N GLY A 95 -6.56 -1.64 -12.61
CA GLY A 95 -6.00 -2.87 -12.03
C GLY A 95 -4.61 -3.24 -12.57
N ARG A 96 -3.95 -2.36 -13.34
CA ARG A 96 -2.66 -2.67 -13.97
C ARG A 96 -1.49 -2.36 -13.03
N MET A 97 -0.52 -3.27 -13.01
CA MET A 97 0.79 -3.02 -12.41
C MET A 97 1.57 -2.05 -13.28
N ILE A 98 2.10 -1.00 -12.67
CA ILE A 98 2.92 0.02 -13.34
C ILE A 98 4.37 -0.46 -13.41
N GLY A 99 4.88 -0.97 -12.30
CA GLY A 99 6.25 -1.46 -12.20
C GLY A 99 6.61 -1.85 -10.78
N VAL A 100 7.86 -2.28 -10.64
CA VAL A 100 8.44 -2.78 -9.40
C VAL A 100 9.77 -2.08 -9.17
N SER A 101 10.01 -1.64 -7.94
CA SER A 101 11.30 -1.11 -7.49
C SER A 101 11.86 -2.00 -6.37
N SER A 102 13.13 -2.35 -6.46
CA SER A 102 13.85 -3.11 -5.43
C SER A 102 14.97 -2.26 -4.88
N ARG A 103 14.75 -1.65 -3.72
CA ARG A 103 15.76 -0.81 -3.06
C ARG A 103 15.95 -1.12 -1.58
N HIS A 104 14.93 -1.62 -0.90
CA HIS A 104 15.14 -2.21 0.40
C HIS A 104 15.96 -3.50 0.25
N TYR A 105 16.85 -3.75 1.22
CA TYR A 105 17.67 -4.97 1.27
C TYR A 105 17.01 -6.09 2.09
N GLN A 106 15.90 -5.75 2.76
CA GLN A 106 15.12 -6.64 3.62
C GLN A 106 13.63 -6.36 3.43
N PRO A 107 12.72 -7.21 3.96
CA PRO A 107 11.29 -7.04 3.78
C PRO A 107 10.77 -5.65 4.19
N VAL A 108 9.90 -5.10 3.36
CA VAL A 108 9.18 -3.86 3.64
C VAL A 108 8.10 -4.15 4.67
N THR A 109 8.17 -3.46 5.80
CA THR A 109 7.27 -3.66 6.95
C THR A 109 6.17 -2.61 7.01
N CYS A 110 6.40 -1.41 6.48
CA CYS A 110 5.43 -0.33 6.52
C CYS A 110 5.46 0.56 5.28
N LEU A 111 4.29 1.06 4.91
CA LEU A 111 4.09 1.99 3.82
C LEU A 111 3.05 3.03 4.22
N LYS A 112 3.29 4.31 3.94
CA LYS A 112 2.33 5.40 4.17
C LYS A 112 2.47 6.49 3.12
N PHE A 113 1.35 6.97 2.62
CA PHE A 113 1.28 8.18 1.79
C PHE A 113 1.20 9.44 2.66
N THR A 114 1.73 10.54 2.15
CA THR A 114 1.43 11.86 2.70
C THR A 114 -0.03 12.25 2.39
N PRO A 115 -0.67 13.09 3.21
CA PRO A 115 -2.04 13.54 2.97
C PRO A 115 -2.25 14.23 1.62
N CYS A 116 -1.19 14.84 1.07
CA CYS A 116 -1.21 15.48 -0.25
C CYS A 116 -1.04 14.49 -1.42
N GLY A 117 -0.72 13.22 -1.16
CA GLY A 117 -0.55 12.17 -2.18
C GLY A 117 0.69 12.27 -3.06
N ASN A 118 1.47 13.35 -2.95
CA ASN A 118 2.67 13.57 -3.76
C ASN A 118 3.86 12.71 -3.32
N TYR A 119 3.88 12.27 -2.06
CA TYR A 119 4.98 11.50 -1.50
C TYR A 119 4.47 10.27 -0.76
N PHE A 120 5.32 9.25 -0.65
CA PHE A 120 5.09 8.12 0.24
C PHE A 120 6.39 7.70 0.92
N ALA A 121 6.28 7.17 2.13
CA ALA A 121 7.38 6.60 2.88
C ALA A 121 7.28 5.08 2.87
N SER A 122 8.43 4.40 2.75
CA SER A 122 8.57 2.96 2.93
C SER A 122 9.61 2.67 4.00
N GLY A 123 9.31 1.75 4.91
CA GLY A 123 10.25 1.26 5.92
C GLY A 123 10.47 -0.24 5.78
N GLY A 124 11.71 -0.68 5.96
CA GLY A 124 12.11 -2.08 5.89
C GLY A 124 12.72 -2.60 7.19
N GLU A 125 12.88 -3.91 7.29
CA GLU A 125 13.68 -4.55 8.35
C GLU A 125 15.19 -4.27 8.21
N ASP A 126 15.60 -3.64 7.11
CA ASP A 126 16.97 -3.17 6.87
C ASP A 126 17.34 -1.94 7.70
N GLY A 127 16.38 -1.40 8.48
CA GLY A 127 16.57 -0.21 9.29
C GLY A 127 16.51 1.09 8.51
N PHE A 128 16.19 1.03 7.21
CA PHE A 128 16.03 2.21 6.37
C PHE A 128 14.57 2.60 6.22
N VAL A 129 14.34 3.91 6.22
CA VAL A 129 13.11 4.54 5.77
C VAL A 129 13.44 5.40 4.56
N TYR A 130 12.76 5.14 3.45
CA TYR A 130 12.89 5.91 2.22
C TYR A 130 11.66 6.76 2.00
N LEU A 131 11.87 8.04 1.65
CA LEU A 131 10.80 8.92 1.18
C LEU A 131 10.86 9.01 -0.34
N TRP A 132 9.73 8.80 -0.99
CA TRP A 132 9.61 8.73 -2.44
C TRP A 132 8.68 9.83 -2.95
N SER A 133 9.07 10.49 -4.04
CA SER A 133 8.17 11.33 -4.84
C SER A 133 7.35 10.41 -5.75
N LEU A 134 6.02 10.40 -5.62
CA LEU A 134 5.15 9.50 -6.40
C LEU A 134 5.28 9.74 -7.91
N GLY A 135 5.31 11.00 -8.33
CA GLY A 135 5.43 11.37 -9.74
C GLY A 135 6.72 10.85 -10.35
N SER A 136 7.85 11.21 -9.74
CA SER A 136 9.18 10.74 -10.17
C SER A 136 9.28 9.21 -10.12
N PHE A 137 8.71 8.58 -9.08
CA PHE A 137 8.72 7.13 -8.93
C PHE A 137 8.01 6.43 -10.09
N ILE A 138 6.82 6.88 -10.47
CA ILE A 138 6.05 6.33 -11.59
C ILE A 138 6.73 6.61 -12.93
N GLU A 139 7.25 7.82 -13.13
CA GLU A 139 7.97 8.18 -14.36
C GLU A 139 9.21 7.31 -14.59
N THR A 140 9.98 7.04 -13.53
CA THR A 140 11.13 6.14 -13.61
C THR A 140 10.69 4.72 -13.91
N LEU A 141 9.60 4.23 -13.31
CA LEU A 141 9.08 2.89 -13.58
C LEU A 141 8.60 2.70 -15.03
N HIS A 142 8.08 3.75 -15.68
CA HIS A 142 7.70 3.67 -17.10
C HIS A 142 8.91 3.62 -18.05
N LYS A 143 10.05 4.17 -17.64
CA LYS A 143 11.28 4.17 -18.42
C LYS A 143 11.99 2.83 -18.19
N GLN A 144 11.77 1.86 -19.10
CA GLN A 144 12.31 0.51 -18.98
C GLN A 144 13.86 0.45 -18.87
N ASP A 145 14.56 1.49 -19.33
CA ASP A 145 16.03 1.63 -19.27
C ASP A 145 16.53 2.57 -18.16
N ALA A 146 15.66 3.02 -17.25
CA ALA A 146 16.08 3.96 -16.21
C ALA A 146 16.84 3.28 -15.06
N PRO A 147 17.82 3.98 -14.45
CA PRO A 147 18.46 3.50 -13.22
C PRO A 147 17.41 3.27 -12.12
N GLN A 148 17.75 2.42 -11.16
CA GLN A 148 16.92 2.15 -9.98
C GLN A 148 16.30 3.43 -9.42
N VAL A 149 15.02 3.38 -9.09
CA VAL A 149 14.30 4.55 -8.58
C VAL A 149 15.03 5.09 -7.36
N GLN A 150 15.39 6.36 -7.41
CA GLN A 150 16.05 7.03 -6.30
C GLN A 150 15.00 7.64 -5.37
N PRO A 151 15.11 7.46 -4.05
CA PRO A 151 14.25 8.15 -3.12
C PRO A 151 14.65 9.62 -3.04
N HIS A 152 13.71 10.44 -2.61
CA HIS A 152 13.93 11.83 -2.29
C HIS A 152 14.75 12.01 -1.01
N PHE A 153 14.49 11.18 0.01
CA PHE A 153 15.28 11.15 1.25
C PHE A 153 15.52 9.72 1.71
N ILE A 154 16.65 9.53 2.40
CA ILE A 154 17.04 8.29 3.04
C ILE A 154 17.25 8.57 4.52
N LEU A 155 16.53 7.85 5.36
CA LEU A 155 16.66 7.89 6.81
C LEU A 155 17.15 6.51 7.24
N GLY A 156 18.39 6.40 7.71
CA GLY A 156 18.98 5.10 8.08
C GLY A 156 20.09 5.17 9.12
N GLN A 157 20.41 6.38 9.61
CA GLN A 157 21.38 6.57 10.68
C GLN A 157 20.63 6.85 11.99
N HIS A 158 20.16 5.79 12.65
CA HIS A 158 19.85 5.84 14.08
C HIS A 158 21.04 5.38 14.94
N SER A 159 22.26 5.40 14.38
CA SER A 159 23.51 5.05 15.05
C SER A 159 24.53 6.19 15.04
N ASP A 160 24.08 7.44 14.99
CA ASP A 160 24.98 8.53 15.36
C ASP A 160 25.11 8.54 16.88
N LYS A 161 26.31 8.14 17.30
CA LYS A 161 26.80 8.13 18.67
C LYS A 161 26.44 9.44 19.35
N VAL A 162 25.84 9.33 20.54
CA VAL A 162 25.86 10.38 21.56
C VAL A 162 27.31 10.89 21.66
N GLN A 163 27.54 12.15 21.28
CA GLN A 163 28.76 12.88 21.62
C GLN A 163 28.70 13.33 23.08
#